data_AF-A0A3N5X3J7-F1
#
_entry.id   AF-A0A3N5X3J7-F1
#
_cell.length_a   1.000
_cell.length_b   1.000
_cell.length_c   1.000
_cell.angle_alpha   90.00
_cell.angle_beta   90.00
_cell.angle_gamma   90.00
#
_symmetry.space_group_name_H-M   'P 1'
#
loop_
_entity.id
_entity.type
_entity.pdbx_description
1 polymer ?
#
loop_
_entity_poly.entity_id
_entity_poly.type
_entity_poly.pdbx_seq_one_letter_code
_entity_poly.pdbx_strand_id
1 'polypeptide(L)'
;MTELALDRAVAALEQGTNGDPFGLLGPHPATVDGEPALVVRAYYPEAAAVELLSGGYPALPMRRVRTSSLFEVEVPGWANDPMSFDYRLRIRWADGNTSELIDPYRFGRILSEYDLYLLAEGTQIRAHEKLGAHPMSLGAITGVHFAVWAPNADRVSVIGDFNFWDGRRHPMRLLAPQGVWEIFIPGLGNGEKYKFEIRSKVGGAVFLKTDPFARRLEVPPLSASVVWEPGPYSWSDREWMERRRHENAWFDRPMSVYEVHLGSWARGA
;
A
#
# COMPACT_ATOMS: atom_id res chain seq x y z
N MET A 1 15.97 7.54 18.15
CA MET A 1 15.60 6.16 18.51
C MET A 1 16.74 5.58 19.34
N THR A 2 16.47 4.89 20.45
CA THR A 2 17.54 4.24 21.23
C THR A 2 18.07 3.01 20.48
N GLU A 3 19.31 2.60 20.74
CA GLU A 3 19.90 1.41 20.10
C GLU A 3 19.06 0.14 20.38
N LEU A 4 18.61 -0.05 21.62
CA LEU A 4 17.73 -1.17 21.97
C LEU A 4 16.39 -1.14 21.22
N ALA A 5 15.82 0.03 20.98
CA ALA A 5 14.58 0.16 20.22
C ALA A 5 14.79 -0.16 18.74
N LEU A 6 15.91 0.29 18.17
CA LEU A 6 16.31 -0.06 16.80
C LEU A 6 16.46 -1.57 16.65
N ASP A 7 17.11 -2.24 17.60
CA ASP A 7 17.36 -3.69 17.55
C ASP A 7 16.08 -4.50 17.54
N ARG A 8 15.12 -4.11 18.40
CA ARG A 8 13.80 -4.73 18.43
C ARG A 8 13.04 -4.51 17.12
N ALA A 9 13.10 -3.32 16.56
CA ALA A 9 12.41 -2.98 15.32
C ALA A 9 13.02 -3.72 14.11
N VAL A 10 14.35 -3.86 14.05
CA VAL A 10 15.06 -4.65 13.04
C VAL A 10 14.69 -6.12 13.17
N ALA A 11 14.74 -6.69 14.38
CA ALA A 11 14.35 -8.08 14.60
C ALA A 11 12.88 -8.33 14.19
N ALA A 12 11.98 -7.39 14.47
CA ALA A 12 10.59 -7.49 14.06
C ALA A 12 10.42 -7.45 12.52
N LEU A 13 11.22 -6.66 11.80
CA LEU A 13 11.21 -6.67 10.32
C LEU A 13 11.69 -8.03 9.77
N GLU A 14 12.83 -8.52 10.25
CA GLU A 14 13.42 -9.79 9.83
C GLU A 14 12.48 -10.98 10.09
N GLN A 15 11.78 -10.97 11.22
CA GLN A 15 10.81 -11.99 11.58
C GLN A 15 9.44 -11.78 10.92
N GLY A 16 9.22 -10.69 10.19
CA GLY A 16 7.95 -10.38 9.56
C GLY A 16 6.82 -10.12 10.57
N THR A 17 7.13 -9.46 11.68
CA THR A 17 6.20 -9.16 12.79
C THR A 17 6.02 -7.66 13.06
N ASN A 18 6.67 -6.81 12.28
CA ASN A 18 6.59 -5.35 12.44
C ASN A 18 5.24 -4.81 11.93
N GLY A 19 4.44 -4.23 12.82
CA GLY A 19 3.13 -3.62 12.51
C GLY A 19 3.15 -2.13 12.14
N ASP A 20 4.30 -1.47 12.27
CA ASP A 20 4.49 -0.06 11.85
C ASP A 20 5.87 0.13 11.21
N PRO A 21 6.08 -0.39 9.99
CA PRO A 21 7.36 -0.26 9.29
C PRO A 21 7.73 1.21 9.02
N PHE A 22 6.76 2.13 8.93
CA PHE A 22 7.03 3.56 8.72
C PHE A 22 7.69 4.24 9.92
N GLY A 23 7.56 3.67 11.12
CA GLY A 23 8.30 4.13 12.30
C GLY A 23 9.81 3.84 12.24
N LEU A 24 10.26 3.00 11.30
CA LEU A 24 11.67 2.62 11.12
C LEU A 24 12.20 2.94 9.73
N LEU A 25 11.46 2.59 8.67
CA LEU A 25 11.82 2.74 7.27
C LEU A 25 11.51 4.13 6.75
N GLY A 26 12.13 4.50 5.62
CA GLY A 26 12.01 5.81 5.01
C GLY A 26 12.88 6.87 5.70
N PRO A 27 12.58 8.16 5.47
CA PRO A 27 13.33 9.29 6.00
C PRO A 27 12.87 9.67 7.41
N HIS A 28 13.82 9.82 8.34
CA HIS A 28 13.58 10.21 9.74
C HIS A 28 14.51 11.36 10.13
N PRO A 29 14.09 12.27 11.03
CA PRO A 29 14.98 13.31 11.54
C PRO A 29 16.12 12.70 12.36
N ALA A 30 17.31 13.27 12.23
CA ALA A 30 18.53 12.85 12.91
C ALA A 30 19.41 14.05 13.29
N THR A 31 20.49 13.78 13.99
CA THR A 31 21.51 14.78 14.33
C THR A 31 22.88 14.14 14.16
N VAL A 32 23.76 14.77 13.40
CA VAL A 32 25.14 14.33 13.15
C VAL A 32 26.06 15.48 13.55
N ASP A 33 27.02 15.21 14.44
CA ASP A 33 27.95 16.21 14.98
C ASP A 33 27.28 17.47 15.58
N GLY A 34 26.07 17.31 16.12
CA GLY A 34 25.28 18.40 16.72
C GLY A 34 24.42 19.18 15.72
N GLU A 35 24.53 18.89 14.42
CA GLU A 35 23.78 19.56 13.36
C GLU A 35 22.57 18.74 12.89
N PRO A 36 21.48 19.38 12.45
CA PRO A 36 20.34 18.68 11.85
C PRO A 36 20.76 17.83 10.65
N ALA A 37 20.27 16.60 10.64
CA ALA A 37 20.50 15.63 9.59
C ALA A 37 19.23 14.84 9.32
N LEU A 38 19.26 14.07 8.23
CA LEU A 38 18.26 13.09 7.91
C LEU A 38 18.89 11.69 7.97
N VAL A 39 18.17 10.72 8.52
CA VAL A 39 18.55 9.31 8.40
C VAL A 39 17.51 8.60 7.54
N VAL A 40 17.97 7.94 6.47
CA VAL A 40 17.11 7.16 5.59
C VAL A 40 17.40 5.69 5.80
N ARG A 41 16.34 4.90 6.02
CA ARG A 41 16.44 3.45 6.24
C ARG A 41 15.62 2.68 5.24
N ALA A 42 16.22 1.62 4.71
CA ALA A 42 15.66 0.80 3.65
C ALA A 42 15.80 -0.67 3.99
N TYR A 43 14.74 -1.46 3.82
CA TYR A 43 14.74 -2.91 4.08
C TYR A 43 14.56 -3.66 2.77
N TYR A 44 15.64 -4.30 2.32
CA TYR A 44 15.64 -5.08 1.08
C TYR A 44 16.29 -6.44 1.33
N PRO A 45 15.47 -7.47 1.62
CA PRO A 45 15.94 -8.85 1.62
C PRO A 45 16.68 -9.14 0.32
N GLU A 46 17.81 -9.85 0.40
CA GLU A 46 18.64 -10.27 -0.75
C GLU A 46 19.40 -9.16 -1.48
N ALA A 47 19.29 -7.90 -1.06
CA ALA A 47 20.13 -6.83 -1.60
C ALA A 47 21.59 -7.02 -1.17
N ALA A 48 22.52 -6.93 -2.13
CA ALA A 48 23.94 -6.92 -1.87
C ALA A 48 24.39 -5.54 -1.36
N ALA A 49 23.87 -4.47 -1.96
CA ALA A 49 24.10 -3.09 -1.54
C ALA A 49 22.92 -2.18 -1.94
N VAL A 50 22.78 -1.06 -1.22
CA VAL A 50 21.80 -0.03 -1.51
C VAL A 50 22.51 1.33 -1.51
N GLU A 51 22.17 2.19 -2.47
CA GLU A 51 22.62 3.58 -2.53
C GLU A 51 21.40 4.50 -2.54
N LEU A 52 21.52 5.65 -1.87
CA LEU A 52 20.55 6.74 -1.96
C LEU A 52 20.97 7.70 -3.07
N LEU A 53 20.03 8.00 -3.96
CA LEU A 53 20.19 8.97 -5.05
C LEU A 53 19.30 10.18 -4.76
N SER A 54 19.88 11.37 -4.64
CA SER A 54 19.12 12.62 -4.44
C SER A 54 19.78 13.77 -5.20
N GLY A 55 18.96 14.74 -5.64
CA GLY A 55 19.46 15.96 -6.28
C GLY A 55 20.32 16.77 -5.31
N GLY A 56 21.52 17.14 -5.74
CA GLY A 56 22.47 17.92 -4.91
C GLY A 56 23.42 17.09 -4.06
N TYR A 57 23.32 15.76 -4.09
CA TYR A 57 24.26 14.85 -3.44
C TYR A 57 24.86 13.86 -4.47
N PRO A 58 26.13 13.42 -4.29
CA PRO A 58 26.59 12.22 -4.98
C PRO A 58 25.75 11.01 -4.54
N ALA A 59 25.79 9.90 -5.29
CA ALA A 59 25.19 8.65 -4.82
C ALA A 59 25.79 8.29 -3.46
N LEU A 60 24.93 8.13 -2.44
CA LEU A 60 25.35 7.88 -1.06
C LEU A 60 25.19 6.39 -0.75
N PRO A 61 26.28 5.63 -0.54
CA PRO A 61 26.19 4.22 -0.15
C PRO A 61 25.51 4.10 1.23
N MET A 62 24.52 3.22 1.33
CA MET A 62 23.88 2.91 2.60
C MET A 62 24.65 1.79 3.31
N ARG A 63 24.96 2.02 4.59
CA ARG A 63 25.61 1.04 5.47
C ARG A 63 24.60 -0.02 5.85
N ARG A 64 24.96 -1.30 5.72
CA ARG A 64 24.16 -2.40 6.28
C ARG A 64 24.15 -2.31 7.81
N VAL A 65 22.97 -2.32 8.39
CA VAL A 65 22.80 -2.33 9.84
C VAL A 65 23.04 -3.75 10.33
N ARG A 66 24.19 -3.96 10.98
CA ARG A 66 24.61 -5.27 11.51
C ARG A 66 24.61 -6.34 10.40
N THR A 67 24.12 -7.55 10.70
CA THR A 67 23.97 -8.67 9.75
C THR A 67 22.55 -8.76 9.17
N SER A 68 21.76 -7.69 9.26
CA SER A 68 20.37 -7.66 8.79
C SER A 68 20.25 -7.28 7.31
N SER A 69 19.02 -7.30 6.80
CA SER A 69 18.60 -6.79 5.50
C SER A 69 18.20 -5.31 5.55
N LEU A 70 18.44 -4.63 6.68
CA LEU A 70 18.26 -3.19 6.84
C LEU A 70 19.54 -2.44 6.45
N PHE A 71 19.36 -1.37 5.68
CA PHE A 71 20.40 -0.43 5.28
C PHE A 71 20.05 0.97 5.78
N GLU A 72 21.07 1.75 6.11
CA GLU A 72 20.93 3.10 6.65
C GLU A 72 21.96 4.05 6.04
N VAL A 73 21.56 5.29 5.78
CA VAL A 73 22.47 6.38 5.44
C VAL A 73 22.06 7.65 6.17
N GLU A 74 23.04 8.39 6.64
CA GLU A 74 22.87 9.74 7.16
C GLU A 74 23.12 10.75 6.05
N VAL A 75 22.25 11.75 5.95
CA VAL A 75 22.33 12.87 5.01
C VAL A 75 22.50 14.14 5.84
N PRO A 76 23.74 14.62 6.02
CA PRO A 76 24.00 15.83 6.80
C PRO A 76 23.38 17.08 6.19
N GLY A 77 23.00 18.04 7.04
CA GLY A 77 22.54 19.37 6.63
C GLY A 77 21.09 19.44 6.16
N TRP A 78 20.33 18.35 6.26
CA TRP A 78 18.89 18.38 5.99
C TRP A 78 18.10 18.74 7.26
N ALA A 79 17.56 19.96 7.30
CA ALA A 79 16.78 20.48 8.44
C ALA A 79 15.27 20.63 8.13
N ASN A 80 14.86 20.40 6.88
CA ASN A 80 13.46 20.51 6.45
C ASN A 80 12.65 19.26 6.84
N ASP A 81 11.35 19.28 6.57
CA ASP A 81 10.48 18.10 6.72
C ASP A 81 11.11 16.85 6.06
N PRO A 82 11.37 15.77 6.82
CA PRO A 82 11.90 14.52 6.27
C PRO A 82 11.12 13.98 5.07
N MET A 83 9.79 14.15 5.06
CA MET A 83 8.95 13.64 3.97
C MET A 83 9.11 14.46 2.67
N SER A 84 9.63 15.70 2.76
CA SER A 84 9.92 16.54 1.61
C SER A 84 11.26 16.23 0.92
N PHE A 85 12.09 15.37 1.52
CA PHE A 85 13.38 14.99 0.94
C PHE A 85 13.18 14.12 -0.30
N ASP A 86 13.63 14.60 -1.47
CA ASP A 86 13.47 13.89 -2.73
C ASP A 86 14.63 12.94 -3.02
N TYR A 87 14.35 11.64 -3.03
CA TYR A 87 15.33 10.60 -3.31
C TYR A 87 14.74 9.36 -3.96
N ARG A 88 15.65 8.58 -4.56
CA ARG A 88 15.43 7.22 -5.05
C ARG A 88 16.45 6.29 -4.41
N LEU A 89 16.14 5.00 -4.44
CA LEU A 89 17.06 3.96 -3.99
C LEU A 89 17.55 3.19 -5.21
N ARG A 90 18.87 3.05 -5.32
CA ARG A 90 19.50 2.11 -6.24
C ARG A 90 19.89 0.87 -5.45
N ILE A 91 19.36 -0.27 -5.86
CA ILE A 91 19.58 -1.55 -5.20
C ILE A 91 20.38 -2.43 -6.15
N ARG A 92 21.52 -2.92 -5.68
CA ARG A 92 22.26 -3.99 -6.34
C ARG A 92 21.88 -5.32 -5.69
N TRP A 93 21.34 -6.23 -6.48
CA TRP A 93 20.90 -7.55 -6.04
C TRP A 93 22.06 -8.55 -6.04
N ALA A 94 21.86 -9.70 -5.38
CA ALA A 94 22.88 -10.74 -5.28
C ALA A 94 23.29 -11.37 -6.63
N ASP A 95 22.40 -11.31 -7.63
CA ASP A 95 22.67 -11.77 -9.00
C ASP A 95 23.46 -10.75 -9.85
N GLY A 96 23.79 -9.58 -9.28
CA GLY A 96 24.50 -8.49 -9.95
C GLY A 96 23.59 -7.50 -10.68
N ASN A 97 22.29 -7.80 -10.82
CA ASN A 97 21.34 -6.86 -11.41
C ASN A 97 21.15 -5.64 -10.51
N THR A 98 20.77 -4.52 -11.12
CA THR A 98 20.50 -3.27 -10.41
C THR A 98 19.09 -2.77 -10.71
N SER A 99 18.42 -2.25 -9.71
CA SER A 99 17.12 -1.59 -9.85
C SER A 99 17.15 -0.22 -9.21
N GLU A 100 16.48 0.74 -9.83
CA GLU A 100 16.21 2.05 -9.22
C GLU A 100 14.72 2.18 -8.96
N LEU A 101 14.35 2.51 -7.73
CA LEU A 101 12.95 2.65 -7.33
C LEU A 101 12.75 3.86 -6.41
N ILE A 102 11.50 4.27 -6.29
CA ILE A 102 11.06 5.25 -5.30
C ILE A 102 10.69 4.47 -4.04
N ASP A 103 11.22 4.88 -2.89
CA ASP A 103 10.93 4.22 -1.61
C ASP A 103 9.44 4.36 -1.24
N PRO A 104 8.67 3.27 -1.05
CA PRO A 104 7.28 3.35 -0.57
C PRO A 104 7.15 4.00 0.82
N TYR A 105 8.19 3.91 1.65
CA TYR A 105 8.18 4.36 3.04
C TYR A 105 8.48 5.86 3.21
N ARG A 106 8.73 6.59 2.13
CA ARG A 106 8.85 8.06 2.17
C ARG A 106 7.52 8.80 2.08
N PHE A 107 6.40 8.09 1.92
CA PHE A 107 5.08 8.70 1.79
C PHE A 107 4.31 8.70 3.12
N GLY A 108 3.79 9.87 3.49
CA GLY A 108 3.00 10.07 4.70
C GLY A 108 1.65 9.34 4.69
N ARG A 109 0.85 9.57 5.73
CA ARG A 109 -0.52 9.04 5.86
C ARG A 109 -1.44 9.54 4.75
N ILE A 110 -2.25 8.64 4.18
CA ILE A 110 -3.21 8.98 3.13
C ILE A 110 -4.62 9.05 3.71
N LEU A 111 -5.01 8.06 4.51
CA LEU A 111 -6.28 8.12 5.21
C LEU A 111 -6.25 9.20 6.30
N SER A 112 -7.24 10.09 6.25
CA SER A 112 -7.40 11.15 7.25
C SER A 112 -7.98 10.60 8.55
N GLU A 113 -7.81 11.34 9.65
CA GLU A 113 -8.45 10.99 10.93
C GLU A 113 -9.98 10.95 10.81
N TYR A 114 -10.57 11.80 9.97
CA TYR A 114 -11.99 11.81 9.71
C TYR A 114 -12.47 10.56 8.95
N ASP A 115 -11.70 10.08 7.97
CA ASP A 115 -11.98 8.82 7.28
C ASP A 115 -11.99 7.65 8.27
N LEU A 116 -10.99 7.60 9.17
CA LEU A 116 -10.87 6.58 10.21
C LEU A 116 -12.00 6.64 11.24
N TYR A 117 -12.40 7.86 11.63
CA TYR A 117 -13.52 8.08 12.54
C TYR A 117 -14.84 7.53 11.95
N LEU A 118 -15.18 7.90 10.71
CA LEU A 118 -16.39 7.40 10.05
C LEU A 118 -16.37 5.89 9.84
N LEU A 119 -15.19 5.31 9.57
CA LEU A 119 -15.04 3.85 9.46
C LEU A 119 -15.31 3.17 10.81
N ALA A 120 -14.79 3.72 11.90
CA ALA A 120 -14.98 3.18 13.25
C ALA A 120 -16.43 3.27 13.72
N GLU A 121 -17.12 4.36 13.41
CA GLU A 121 -18.55 4.56 13.71
C GLU A 121 -19.48 3.75 12.79
N GLY A 122 -18.95 3.11 11.73
CA GLY A 122 -19.77 2.42 10.73
C GLY A 122 -20.63 3.36 9.88
N THR A 123 -20.30 4.65 9.84
CA THR A 123 -21.05 5.70 9.12
C THR A 123 -20.40 6.11 7.80
N GLN A 124 -19.25 5.51 7.46
CA GLN A 124 -18.57 5.74 6.18
C GLN A 124 -19.30 5.06 5.01
N ILE A 125 -20.33 5.72 4.48
CA ILE A 125 -21.14 5.22 3.35
C ILE A 125 -20.35 5.04 2.05
N ARG A 126 -19.20 5.71 1.91
CA ARG A 126 -18.30 5.62 0.73
C ARG A 126 -16.98 4.92 1.07
N ALA A 127 -17.01 3.93 1.98
CA ALA A 127 -15.82 3.20 2.39
C ALA A 127 -15.03 2.58 1.23
N HIS A 128 -15.72 2.22 0.15
CA HIS A 128 -15.12 1.67 -1.09
C HIS A 128 -14.26 2.66 -1.88
N GLU A 129 -14.25 3.95 -1.51
CA GLU A 129 -13.36 4.97 -2.10
C GLU A 129 -12.08 5.16 -1.29
N LYS A 130 -12.00 4.51 -0.12
CA LYS A 130 -10.92 4.65 0.86
C LYS A 130 -10.21 3.33 1.11
N LEU A 131 -10.98 2.25 1.24
CA LEU A 131 -10.50 0.88 1.36
C LEU A 131 -10.41 0.23 -0.02
N GLY A 132 -9.50 -0.72 -0.15
CA GLY A 132 -9.18 -1.38 -1.41
C GLY A 132 -7.86 -0.90 -2.02
N ALA A 133 -7.72 -1.01 -3.34
CA ALA A 133 -6.60 -0.50 -4.10
C ALA A 133 -7.02 0.65 -5.03
N HIS A 134 -6.41 1.81 -4.85
CA HIS A 134 -6.74 3.05 -5.56
C HIS A 134 -5.51 3.61 -6.28
N PRO A 135 -5.44 3.52 -7.61
CA PRO A 135 -4.49 4.28 -8.40
C PRO A 135 -4.63 5.78 -8.13
N MET A 136 -3.54 6.44 -7.78
CA MET A 136 -3.53 7.87 -7.46
C MET A 136 -2.17 8.52 -7.70
N SER A 137 -2.14 9.85 -7.58
CA SER A 137 -0.91 10.65 -7.66
C SER A 137 -0.66 11.39 -6.35
N LEU A 138 0.57 11.31 -5.86
CA LEU A 138 1.08 12.13 -4.77
C LEU A 138 2.16 13.05 -5.33
N GLY A 139 1.80 14.32 -5.55
CA GLY A 139 2.64 15.24 -6.33
C GLY A 139 2.84 14.72 -7.76
N ALA A 140 4.09 14.60 -8.19
CA ALA A 140 4.44 14.08 -9.51
C ALA A 140 4.51 12.54 -9.58
N ILE A 141 4.36 11.83 -8.45
CA ILE A 141 4.52 10.38 -8.38
C ILE A 141 3.17 9.69 -8.48
N THR A 142 3.00 8.86 -9.50
CA THR A 142 1.88 7.94 -9.62
C THR A 142 2.16 6.64 -8.87
N GLY A 143 1.11 6.00 -8.36
CA GLY A 143 1.20 4.72 -7.69
C GLY A 143 -0.18 4.24 -7.26
N VAL A 144 -0.20 3.28 -6.33
CA VAL A 144 -1.44 2.71 -5.81
C VAL A 144 -1.42 2.80 -4.29
N HIS A 145 -2.48 3.38 -3.73
CA HIS A 145 -2.77 3.31 -2.30
C HIS A 145 -3.57 2.05 -2.02
N PHE A 146 -3.08 1.25 -1.08
CA PHE A 146 -3.76 0.06 -0.58
C PHE A 146 -4.20 0.31 0.84
N ALA A 147 -5.45 -0.03 1.15
CA ALA A 147 -5.96 -0.01 2.52
C ALA A 147 -6.91 -1.18 2.80
N VAL A 148 -6.75 -1.81 3.97
CA VAL A 148 -7.59 -2.94 4.39
C VAL A 148 -7.84 -2.92 5.89
N TRP A 149 -9.06 -3.24 6.30
CA TRP A 149 -9.42 -3.37 7.71
C TRP A 149 -9.08 -4.79 8.22
N ALA A 150 -8.12 -4.88 9.13
CA ALA A 150 -7.66 -6.13 9.72
C ALA A 150 -7.17 -5.89 11.18
N PRO A 151 -8.07 -5.53 12.12
CA PRO A 151 -7.71 -5.06 13.47
C PRO A 151 -6.94 -6.09 14.30
N ASN A 152 -7.15 -7.38 14.02
CA ASN A 152 -6.56 -8.50 14.75
C ASN A 152 -5.31 -9.09 14.07
N ALA A 153 -4.82 -8.47 12.99
CA ALA A 153 -3.54 -8.81 12.39
C ALA A 153 -2.39 -8.17 13.17
N ASP A 154 -1.24 -8.84 13.28
CA ASP A 154 -0.01 -8.22 13.80
C ASP A 154 0.88 -7.66 12.69
N ARG A 155 0.68 -8.13 11.46
CA ARG A 155 1.25 -7.56 10.23
C ARG A 155 0.29 -7.81 9.07
N VAL A 156 0.15 -6.80 8.21
CA VAL A 156 -0.40 -6.96 6.86
C VAL A 156 0.63 -6.49 5.85
N SER A 157 0.76 -7.21 4.75
CA SER A 157 1.62 -6.84 3.63
C SER A 157 0.85 -6.93 2.32
N VAL A 158 1.17 -6.07 1.36
CA VAL A 158 0.67 -6.21 -0.01
C VAL A 158 1.64 -7.08 -0.78
N ILE A 159 1.14 -8.15 -1.40
CA ILE A 159 1.94 -9.07 -2.21
C ILE A 159 1.37 -9.14 -3.62
N GLY A 160 2.22 -9.28 -4.62
CA GLY A 160 1.84 -9.33 -6.03
C GLY A 160 3.04 -9.58 -6.93
N ASP A 161 2.81 -9.50 -8.24
CA ASP A 161 3.87 -9.75 -9.22
C ASP A 161 5.05 -8.77 -9.04
N PHE A 162 4.75 -7.50 -8.73
CA PHE A 162 5.72 -6.42 -8.50
C PHE A 162 6.69 -6.66 -7.32
N ASN A 163 6.41 -7.61 -6.42
CA ASN A 163 7.32 -7.98 -5.34
C ASN A 163 7.52 -9.48 -5.21
N PHE A 164 7.33 -10.22 -6.30
CA PHE A 164 7.52 -11.68 -6.35
C PHE A 164 6.70 -12.42 -5.29
N TRP A 165 5.54 -11.87 -4.92
CA TRP A 165 4.65 -12.42 -3.91
C TRP A 165 5.29 -12.57 -2.51
N ASP A 166 6.32 -11.76 -2.18
CA ASP A 166 7.02 -11.79 -0.88
C ASP A 166 6.47 -10.73 0.09
N GLY A 167 5.77 -11.18 1.14
CA GLY A 167 5.20 -10.32 2.19
C GLY A 167 6.20 -9.55 3.04
N ARG A 168 7.51 -9.86 2.97
CA ARG A 168 8.55 -9.09 3.67
C ARG A 168 8.88 -7.77 2.97
N ARG A 169 8.55 -7.63 1.67
CA ARG A 169 8.99 -6.48 0.85
C ARG A 169 8.09 -5.25 0.96
N HIS A 170 6.79 -5.43 1.16
CA HIS A 170 5.83 -4.33 1.30
C HIS A 170 4.89 -4.49 2.51
N PRO A 171 5.40 -4.59 3.75
CA PRO A 171 4.58 -4.48 4.95
C PRO A 171 3.92 -3.11 5.04
N MET A 172 2.65 -3.10 5.44
CA MET A 172 1.80 -1.92 5.61
C MET A 172 1.92 -1.37 7.03
N ARG A 173 1.57 -0.09 7.25
CA ARG A 173 1.41 0.45 8.62
C ARG A 173 0.01 0.22 9.15
N LEU A 174 -0.08 -0.13 10.42
CA LEU A 174 -1.33 -0.11 11.18
C LEU A 174 -1.68 1.33 11.61
N LEU A 175 -2.87 1.77 11.21
CA LEU A 175 -3.53 2.97 11.71
C LEU A 175 -4.34 2.60 12.96
N ALA A 176 -3.66 2.69 14.10
CA ALA A 176 -4.26 2.44 15.41
C ALA A 176 -5.07 3.65 15.92
N PRO A 177 -6.15 3.43 16.70
CA PRO A 177 -6.67 2.14 17.17
C PRO A 177 -7.66 1.44 16.21
N GLN A 178 -8.02 2.03 15.07
CA GLN A 178 -9.15 1.57 14.23
C GLN A 178 -8.89 0.25 13.50
N GLY A 179 -7.64 -0.19 13.38
CA GLY A 179 -7.32 -1.50 12.81
C GLY A 179 -7.21 -1.52 11.29
N VAL A 180 -7.10 -0.35 10.67
CA VAL A 180 -6.91 -0.20 9.22
C VAL A 180 -5.43 -0.22 8.92
N TRP A 181 -5.04 -0.97 7.90
CA TRP A 181 -3.66 -1.03 7.41
C TRP A 181 -3.58 -0.25 6.11
N GLU A 182 -2.52 0.53 5.90
CA GLU A 182 -2.30 1.22 4.63
C GLU A 182 -0.84 1.23 4.15
N ILE A 183 -0.67 1.37 2.84
CA ILE A 183 0.60 1.69 2.18
C ILE A 183 0.33 2.36 0.84
N PHE A 184 1.20 3.25 0.40
CA PHE A 184 1.26 3.69 -0.99
C PHE A 184 2.49 3.11 -1.66
N ILE A 185 2.30 2.43 -2.79
CA ILE A 185 3.39 1.83 -3.55
C ILE A 185 3.54 2.61 -4.87
N PRO A 186 4.64 3.36 -5.04
CA PRO A 186 4.87 4.15 -6.24
C PRO A 186 5.13 3.26 -7.46
N GLY A 187 4.78 3.77 -8.64
CA GLY A 187 5.01 3.11 -9.93
C GLY A 187 4.01 2.01 -10.30
N LEU A 188 3.14 1.59 -9.36
CA LEU A 188 2.06 0.65 -9.66
C LEU A 188 0.89 1.32 -10.39
N GLY A 189 0.08 0.53 -11.09
CA GLY A 189 -1.08 1.02 -11.83
C GLY A 189 -2.12 -0.06 -12.12
N ASN A 190 -3.01 0.23 -13.07
CA ASN A 190 -4.06 -0.71 -13.49
C ASN A 190 -3.47 -2.02 -14.02
N GLY A 191 -4.09 -3.14 -13.64
CA GLY A 191 -3.71 -4.48 -14.08
C GLY A 191 -2.80 -5.24 -13.10
N GLU A 192 -2.23 -4.55 -12.11
CA GLU A 192 -1.40 -5.19 -11.09
C GLU A 192 -2.19 -6.21 -10.28
N LYS A 193 -1.69 -7.44 -10.21
CA LYS A 193 -2.30 -8.51 -9.43
C LYS A 193 -1.77 -8.47 -8.01
N TYR A 194 -2.65 -8.57 -7.03
CA TYR A 194 -2.25 -8.52 -5.63
C TYR A 194 -3.16 -9.33 -4.70
N LYS A 195 -2.64 -9.60 -3.51
CA LYS A 195 -3.35 -10.08 -2.33
C LYS A 195 -2.82 -9.37 -1.10
N PHE A 196 -3.58 -9.44 -0.01
CA PHE A 196 -3.07 -9.13 1.31
C PHE A 196 -2.50 -10.40 1.97
N GLU A 197 -1.23 -10.37 2.34
CA GLU A 197 -0.64 -11.35 3.25
C GLU A 197 -0.86 -10.88 4.69
N ILE A 198 -1.71 -11.60 5.42
CA ILE A 198 -2.14 -11.23 6.77
C ILE A 198 -1.52 -12.22 7.75
N ARG A 199 -0.77 -11.70 8.73
CA ARG A 199 -0.27 -12.49 9.85
C ARG A 199 -1.15 -12.26 11.08
N SER A 200 -1.66 -13.36 11.64
CA SER A 200 -2.55 -13.35 12.79
C SER A 200 -1.80 -13.02 14.08
N LYS A 201 -2.35 -12.12 14.91
CA LYS A 201 -1.88 -11.90 16.29
C LYS A 201 -1.87 -13.19 17.11
N VAL A 202 -2.80 -14.11 16.81
CA VAL A 202 -2.92 -15.41 17.49
C VAL A 202 -2.15 -16.46 16.70
N GLY A 203 -1.08 -16.98 17.29
CA GLY A 203 -0.30 -18.08 16.75
C GLY A 203 0.60 -17.75 15.54
N GLY A 204 0.60 -16.51 15.05
CA GLY A 204 1.50 -16.06 13.98
C GLY A 204 1.23 -16.69 12.61
N ALA A 205 0.08 -17.34 12.43
CA ALA A 205 -0.31 -17.95 11.16
C ALA A 205 -0.45 -16.89 10.05
N VAL A 206 0.03 -17.23 8.86
CA VAL A 206 0.03 -16.35 7.68
C VAL A 206 -1.03 -16.81 6.69
N PHE A 207 -1.86 -15.88 6.23
CA PHE A 207 -2.95 -16.13 5.30
C PHE A 207 -2.85 -15.20 4.10
N LEU A 208 -3.17 -15.73 2.92
CA LEU A 208 -3.35 -14.92 1.73
C LEU A 208 -4.84 -14.62 1.53
N LYS A 209 -5.18 -13.35 1.40
CA LYS A 209 -6.56 -12.89 1.23
C LYS A 209 -6.70 -12.01 0.01
N THR A 210 -7.74 -12.30 -0.77
CA THR A 210 -8.29 -11.38 -1.76
C THR A 210 -8.77 -10.12 -1.03
N ASP A 211 -8.61 -8.97 -1.67
CA ASP A 211 -9.09 -7.69 -1.16
C ASP A 211 -10.63 -7.68 -1.03
N PRO A 212 -11.19 -7.43 0.17
CA PRO A 212 -12.64 -7.30 0.36
C PRO A 212 -13.29 -6.19 -0.49
N PHE A 213 -12.52 -5.18 -0.88
CA PHE A 213 -12.92 -4.04 -1.70
C PHE A 213 -12.36 -4.12 -3.13
N ALA A 214 -11.99 -5.32 -3.60
CA ALA A 214 -11.51 -5.52 -4.96
C ALA A 214 -12.55 -5.04 -5.99
N ARG A 215 -12.14 -4.13 -6.89
CA ARG A 215 -12.96 -3.69 -8.04
C ARG A 215 -12.88 -4.66 -9.20
N ARG A 216 -11.84 -5.47 -9.26
CA ARG A 216 -11.60 -6.49 -10.27
C ARG A 216 -10.87 -7.68 -9.65
N LEU A 217 -11.21 -8.88 -10.11
CA LEU A 217 -10.60 -10.14 -9.70
C LEU A 217 -10.02 -10.85 -10.91
N GLU A 218 -9.05 -11.74 -10.69
CA GLU A 218 -8.70 -12.74 -11.69
C GLU A 218 -9.88 -13.66 -11.99
N VAL A 219 -9.86 -14.27 -13.18
CA VAL A 219 -10.88 -15.24 -13.58
C VAL A 219 -10.66 -16.53 -12.77
N PRO A 220 -11.73 -17.13 -12.18
CA PRO A 220 -11.62 -18.41 -11.49
C PRO A 220 -10.95 -19.50 -12.34
N PRO A 221 -10.17 -20.43 -11.74
CA PRO A 221 -10.01 -20.68 -10.30
C PRO A 221 -8.96 -19.79 -9.59
N LEU A 222 -8.38 -18.82 -10.31
CA LEU A 222 -7.46 -17.85 -9.71
C LEU A 222 -8.22 -16.91 -8.75
N SER A 223 -7.49 -16.24 -7.86
CA SER A 223 -8.09 -15.52 -6.73
C SER A 223 -7.37 -14.22 -6.34
N ALA A 224 -6.39 -13.76 -7.12
CA ALA A 224 -5.82 -12.44 -6.85
C ALA A 224 -6.84 -11.33 -7.16
N SER A 225 -6.76 -10.27 -6.38
CA SER A 225 -7.36 -8.99 -6.75
C SER A 225 -6.54 -8.35 -7.85
N VAL A 226 -7.17 -7.51 -8.66
CA VAL A 226 -6.51 -6.76 -9.73
C VAL A 226 -6.75 -5.28 -9.47
N VAL A 227 -5.68 -4.49 -9.39
CA VAL A 227 -5.77 -3.03 -9.29
C VAL A 227 -6.51 -2.51 -10.51
N TRP A 228 -7.59 -1.78 -10.28
CA TRP A 228 -8.44 -1.29 -11.36
C TRP A 228 -9.17 0.01 -10.98
N GLU A 229 -8.75 1.11 -11.58
CA GLU A 229 -9.54 2.33 -11.68
C GLU A 229 -10.22 2.34 -13.06
N PRO A 230 -11.56 2.19 -13.13
CA PRO A 230 -12.26 2.30 -14.39
C PRO A 230 -12.02 3.70 -14.99
N GLY A 231 -11.66 3.74 -16.27
CA GLY A 231 -11.67 4.99 -17.02
C GLY A 231 -13.08 5.58 -17.10
N PRO A 232 -13.21 6.84 -17.56
CA PRO A 232 -14.53 7.46 -17.72
C PRO A 232 -15.38 6.63 -18.69
N TYR A 233 -16.46 6.03 -18.19
CA TYR A 233 -17.50 5.44 -19.02
C TYR A 233 -18.58 6.48 -19.28
N SER A 234 -18.79 6.82 -20.56
CA SER A 234 -19.80 7.79 -20.97
C SER A 234 -21.19 7.16 -20.95
N TRP A 235 -21.88 7.30 -19.82
CA TRP A 235 -23.27 6.90 -19.68
C TRP A 235 -24.20 7.68 -20.62
N SER A 236 -25.16 7.00 -21.24
CA SER A 236 -26.15 7.57 -22.15
C SER A 236 -27.59 7.41 -21.64
N ASP A 237 -27.78 7.14 -20.35
CA ASP A 237 -29.06 6.79 -19.72
C ASP A 237 -29.71 7.96 -18.93
N ARG A 238 -29.31 9.20 -19.24
CA ARG A 238 -29.77 10.40 -18.52
C ARG A 238 -31.29 10.51 -18.42
N GLU A 239 -31.99 10.37 -19.55
CA GLU A 239 -33.46 10.47 -19.60
C GLU A 239 -34.13 9.41 -18.71
N TRP A 240 -33.59 8.18 -18.74
CA TRP A 240 -34.06 7.09 -17.89
C TRP A 240 -33.89 7.42 -16.40
N MET A 241 -32.72 7.92 -16.01
CA MET A 241 -32.40 8.27 -14.63
C MET A 241 -33.24 9.44 -14.10
N GLU A 242 -33.51 10.44 -14.94
CA GLU A 242 -34.39 11.57 -14.62
C GLU A 242 -35.83 11.09 -14.39
N ARG A 243 -36.36 10.30 -15.33
CA ARG A 243 -37.71 9.73 -15.22
C ARG A 243 -37.86 8.88 -13.95
N ARG A 244 -36.90 7.98 -13.70
CA ARG A 244 -36.90 7.12 -12.50
C ARG A 244 -36.96 7.92 -11.19
N ARG A 245 -36.23 9.05 -11.11
CA ARG A 245 -36.17 9.89 -9.91
C ARG A 245 -37.49 10.60 -9.62
N HIS A 246 -38.14 11.15 -10.64
CA HIS A 246 -39.35 11.95 -10.47
C HIS A 246 -40.59 11.10 -10.25
N GLU A 247 -40.64 9.93 -10.88
CA GLU A 247 -41.88 9.17 -10.90
C GLU A 247 -42.12 8.40 -9.61
N ASN A 248 -41.08 7.94 -8.90
CA ASN A 248 -41.13 7.22 -7.60
C ASN A 248 -42.34 6.25 -7.39
N ALA A 249 -42.85 5.69 -8.48
CA ALA A 249 -44.14 4.99 -8.56
C ALA A 249 -43.94 3.57 -9.07
N TRP A 250 -42.80 2.95 -8.75
CA TRP A 250 -42.52 1.59 -9.18
C TRP A 250 -43.54 0.59 -8.63
N PHE A 251 -44.18 0.90 -7.49
CA PHE A 251 -45.29 0.15 -6.91
C PHE A 251 -46.62 0.31 -7.67
N ASP A 252 -46.84 1.45 -8.33
CA ASP A 252 -48.11 1.80 -8.99
C ASP A 252 -48.05 1.59 -10.52
N ARG A 253 -47.06 0.84 -11.00
CA ARG A 253 -46.80 0.64 -12.42
C ARG A 253 -46.63 -0.84 -12.77
N PRO A 254 -46.96 -1.24 -14.01
CA PRO A 254 -46.72 -2.60 -14.47
C PRO A 254 -45.23 -2.96 -14.36
N MET A 255 -44.95 -4.04 -13.65
CA MET A 255 -43.60 -4.61 -13.53
C MET A 255 -43.68 -6.09 -13.89
N SER A 256 -43.08 -6.45 -15.03
CA SER A 256 -42.88 -7.84 -15.44
C SER A 256 -41.38 -8.09 -15.53
N VAL A 257 -40.85 -8.90 -14.62
CA VAL A 257 -39.41 -9.17 -14.50
C VAL A 257 -39.10 -10.49 -15.19
N TYR A 258 -38.16 -10.46 -16.13
CA TYR A 258 -37.54 -11.66 -16.69
C TYR A 258 -36.23 -11.94 -15.96
N GLU A 259 -36.23 -12.98 -15.13
CA GLU A 259 -35.05 -13.39 -14.37
C GLU A 259 -34.04 -14.10 -15.27
N VAL A 260 -32.75 -13.71 -15.18
CA VAL A 260 -31.68 -14.22 -16.03
C VAL A 260 -30.44 -14.59 -15.22
N HIS A 261 -29.93 -15.81 -15.42
CA HIS A 261 -28.59 -16.19 -15.00
C HIS A 261 -27.59 -15.99 -16.16
N LEU A 262 -26.76 -14.95 -16.07
CA LEU A 262 -25.86 -14.52 -17.15
C LEU A 262 -24.91 -15.63 -17.65
N GLY A 263 -24.43 -16.51 -16.77
CA GLY A 263 -23.47 -17.57 -17.12
C GLY A 263 -24.06 -18.79 -17.85
N SER A 264 -25.39 -18.85 -18.02
CA SER A 264 -26.05 -20.00 -18.67
C SER A 264 -27.16 -19.62 -19.65
N TRP A 265 -27.51 -18.34 -19.77
CA TRP A 265 -28.64 -17.91 -20.61
C TRP A 265 -28.42 -18.17 -22.10
N ALA A 266 -27.23 -17.85 -22.62
CA ALA A 266 -26.91 -17.99 -24.04
C ALA A 266 -25.44 -18.40 -24.24
N ARG A 267 -25.11 -19.67 -23.93
CA ARG A 267 -23.75 -20.18 -24.11
C ARG A 267 -23.44 -20.33 -25.59
N GLY A 268 -22.40 -19.66 -26.07
CA GLY A 268 -21.91 -19.78 -27.45
C GLY A 268 -22.75 -19.08 -28.51
N ALA A 269 -23.70 -18.23 -28.09
CA ALA A 269 -24.48 -17.37 -28.98
C ALA A 269 -23.69 -16.16 -29.45
#